data_AF-A0A7C8V2T0-F1
#
_entry.id   AF-A0A7C8V2T0-F1
#
_cell.length_a   1.000
_cell.length_b   1.000
_cell.length_c   1.000
_cell.angle_alpha   90.00
_cell.angle_beta   90.00
_cell.angle_gamma   90.00
#
_symmetry.space_group_name_H-M   'P 1'
#
loop_
_entity.id
_entity.type
_entity.pdbx_description
1 polymer ?
#
loop_
_entity_poly.entity_id
_entity_poly.type
_entity_poly.pdbx_seq_one_letter_code
_entity_poly.pdbx_strand_id
1 'polypeptide(L)'
;MGAGPSGHTTRSLYASIKNPDLLLISWGSDGNFDWGASNINSGRSQIRGYSISQVSNNPVAFNQGGTIFGWGLRNSVGIGEDPAGGIWSVENSADNIVRNGQDVHNNNPGEELNYHGLATDNSQRGNYGYPECLAVWQVSDLPNNGGLTTGRQFSNMTSSVTDAVCASSRQNPRITFPSHTAPLDVKFDAQGNAWVSFHGSWNRNPPDGYRVSVIPFGSNNQPVASFDSMTGYRDIMTNPDNTKCPSSCFRPTGLAFDAAGRLFVSSDSTGEIYLIENTNPVTTTTSRTTTLITTTRTTTPVTTTRTTTPVTTTRTTTPITTTRTTTPSTTASRTTTAGAAQPTWGQCGGIGWTGPTECVSGTTCKALNPYYSQCLA
;
A
#
# COMPACT_ATOMS: atom_id res chain seq x y z
N MET A 1 12.16 13.48 6.57
CA MET A 1 10.78 12.99 6.74
C MET A 1 10.85 11.68 7.51
N GLY A 2 10.65 11.72 8.83
CA GLY A 2 10.60 10.50 9.64
C GLY A 2 9.17 10.03 9.72
N ALA A 3 8.82 8.91 9.07
CA ALA A 3 7.65 8.15 9.49
C ALA A 3 7.99 7.57 10.86
N GLY A 4 7.12 7.74 11.85
CA GLY A 4 7.28 7.08 13.13
C GLY A 4 7.23 5.55 12.96
N PRO A 5 7.64 4.75 13.97
CA PRO A 5 7.60 3.29 13.92
C PRO A 5 6.20 2.68 13.68
N SER A 6 5.15 3.49 13.70
CA SER A 6 3.73 3.12 13.63
C SER A 6 3.02 3.55 12.34
N GLY A 7 3.72 4.17 11.38
CA GLY A 7 3.14 4.67 10.13
C GLY A 7 3.25 3.71 8.93
N HIS A 8 2.47 3.94 7.88
CA HIS A 8 2.58 3.19 6.62
C HIS A 8 3.83 3.62 5.83
N THR A 9 4.78 2.70 5.67
CA THR A 9 6.14 3.02 5.18
C THR A 9 6.39 2.71 3.70
N THR A 10 5.53 1.92 3.06
CA THR A 10 5.66 1.64 1.62
C THR A 10 5.41 2.89 0.78
N ARG A 11 6.12 2.99 -0.34
CA ARG A 11 5.94 4.04 -1.35
C ARG A 11 5.80 3.38 -2.71
N SER A 12 4.57 3.05 -3.08
CA SER A 12 4.32 2.38 -4.36
C SER A 12 4.62 3.33 -5.50
N LEU A 13 5.29 2.81 -6.52
CA LEU A 13 5.66 3.54 -7.73
C LEU A 13 4.91 2.95 -8.91
N TYR A 14 4.35 3.81 -9.75
CA TYR A 14 3.73 3.39 -11.00
C TYR A 14 4.07 4.38 -12.12
N ALA A 15 4.80 3.92 -13.14
CA ALA A 15 5.07 4.70 -14.33
C ALA A 15 3.95 4.45 -15.35
N SER A 16 3.32 5.53 -15.83
CA SER A 16 2.18 5.39 -16.73
C SER A 16 2.58 4.89 -18.12
N ILE A 17 1.73 4.02 -18.67
CA ILE A 17 1.87 3.50 -20.03
C ILE A 17 1.35 4.53 -21.04
N LYS A 18 0.22 5.20 -20.76
CA LYS A 18 -0.34 6.23 -21.67
C LYS A 18 0.37 7.57 -21.56
N ASN A 19 0.97 7.88 -20.42
CA ASN A 19 1.80 9.07 -20.24
C ASN A 19 3.18 8.65 -19.68
N PRO A 20 4.15 8.29 -20.54
CA PRO A 20 5.44 7.76 -20.08
C PRO A 20 6.29 8.70 -19.24
N ASP A 21 5.98 10.00 -19.20
CA ASP A 21 6.64 10.97 -18.32
C ASP A 21 5.97 11.06 -16.94
N LEU A 22 4.83 10.41 -16.71
CA LEU A 22 4.13 10.43 -15.43
C LEU A 22 4.59 9.29 -14.52
N LEU A 23 5.14 9.64 -13.36
CA LEU A 23 5.37 8.76 -12.22
C LEU A 23 4.36 9.03 -11.12
N LEU A 24 3.51 8.05 -10.83
CA LEU A 24 2.62 8.06 -9.69
C LEU A 24 3.33 7.46 -8.47
N ILE A 25 3.13 8.11 -7.32
CA ILE A 25 3.67 7.69 -6.04
C ILE A 25 2.53 7.70 -5.02
N SER A 26 2.29 6.56 -4.38
CA SER A 26 1.36 6.45 -3.24
C SER A 26 2.11 6.56 -1.92
N TRP A 27 1.53 7.28 -0.96
CA TRP A 27 1.99 7.33 0.42
C TRP A 27 0.79 7.33 1.36
N GLY A 28 0.68 6.26 2.17
CA GLY A 28 -0.33 6.12 3.22
C GLY A 28 -0.17 7.03 4.44
N SER A 29 -0.99 6.75 5.44
CA SER A 29 -1.14 7.48 6.71
C SER A 29 -0.04 7.19 7.73
N ASP A 30 0.14 8.11 8.68
CA ASP A 30 1.01 7.93 9.85
C ASP A 30 0.26 7.27 11.04
N GLY A 31 -0.31 6.09 10.80
CA GLY A 31 -1.06 5.32 11.78
C GLY A 31 -2.45 4.95 11.29
N ASN A 32 -3.25 4.32 12.16
CA ASN A 32 -4.58 3.83 11.79
C ASN A 32 -5.58 4.95 11.48
N PHE A 33 -5.65 5.96 12.36
CA PHE A 33 -6.39 7.21 12.15
C PHE A 33 -5.40 8.38 12.26
N ASP A 34 -5.11 8.99 11.13
CA ASP A 34 -4.20 10.12 10.96
C ASP A 34 -5.00 11.36 10.61
N TRP A 35 -5.28 12.18 11.61
CA TRP A 35 -6.05 13.41 11.46
C TRP A 35 -5.39 14.44 10.57
N GLY A 36 -4.07 14.39 10.36
CA GLY A 36 -3.45 15.28 9.40
C GLY A 36 -3.68 14.85 7.94
N ALA A 37 -4.20 13.65 7.68
CA ALA A 37 -4.70 13.28 6.34
C ALA A 37 -5.95 14.08 5.95
N SER A 38 -6.67 14.68 6.91
CA SER A 38 -7.74 15.67 6.63
C SER A 38 -7.20 16.99 6.05
N ASN A 39 -5.89 17.21 6.09
CA ASN A 39 -5.23 18.32 5.42
C ASN A 39 -4.55 17.82 4.14
N ILE A 40 -5.07 18.23 2.99
CA ILE A 40 -4.55 17.89 1.66
C ILE A 40 -3.07 18.25 1.46
N ASN A 41 -2.55 19.25 2.19
CA ASN A 41 -1.16 19.70 2.09
C ASN A 41 -0.19 18.90 2.98
N SER A 42 -0.71 17.95 3.77
CA SER A 42 0.10 17.20 4.76
C SER A 42 1.12 16.27 4.13
N GLY A 43 0.89 15.82 2.89
CA GLY A 43 1.73 14.78 2.32
C GLY A 43 1.18 13.36 2.46
N ARG A 44 0.13 13.13 3.25
CA ARG A 44 -0.23 11.78 3.74
C ARG A 44 -1.54 11.28 3.15
N SER A 45 -1.67 9.96 3.06
CA SER A 45 -2.88 9.29 2.57
C SER A 45 -3.31 9.79 1.19
N GLN A 46 -2.37 9.82 0.26
CA GLN A 46 -2.57 10.39 -1.07
C GLN A 46 -1.73 9.68 -2.14
N ILE A 47 -2.18 9.83 -3.38
CA ILE A 47 -1.44 9.47 -4.59
C ILE A 47 -1.09 10.77 -5.31
N ARG A 48 0.18 10.94 -5.69
CA ARG A 48 0.66 12.10 -6.46
C ARG A 48 1.37 11.68 -7.73
N GLY A 49 1.18 12.47 -8.79
CA GLY A 49 1.83 12.32 -10.08
C GLY A 49 2.90 13.36 -10.33
N TYR A 50 4.07 12.93 -10.77
CA TYR A 50 5.22 13.79 -11.09
C TYR A 50 5.68 13.56 -12.52
N SER A 51 6.16 14.62 -13.17
CA SER A 51 6.92 14.49 -14.41
C SER A 51 8.31 13.94 -14.11
N ILE A 52 8.63 12.76 -14.64
CA ILE A 52 9.92 12.09 -14.48
C ILE A 52 11.04 12.99 -14.99
N SER A 53 10.86 13.56 -16.18
CA SER A 53 11.84 14.44 -16.81
C SER A 53 12.14 15.69 -15.96
N GLN A 54 11.15 16.23 -15.25
CA GLN A 54 11.34 17.35 -14.34
C GLN A 54 12.06 16.95 -13.04
N VAL A 55 11.61 15.88 -12.38
CA VAL A 55 12.12 15.52 -11.04
C VAL A 55 13.44 14.76 -11.06
N SER A 56 13.84 14.18 -12.20
CA SER A 56 15.11 13.43 -12.32
C SER A 56 16.35 14.30 -12.06
N ASN A 57 16.27 15.60 -12.35
CA ASN A 57 17.37 16.54 -12.14
C ASN A 57 17.13 17.48 -10.95
N ASN A 58 15.86 17.70 -10.58
CA ASN A 58 15.46 18.60 -9.50
C ASN A 58 14.44 17.91 -8.58
N PRO A 59 14.88 17.04 -7.66
CA PRO A 59 13.98 16.36 -6.74
C PRO A 59 13.19 17.36 -5.89
N VAL A 60 11.89 17.10 -5.73
CA VAL A 60 11.00 17.91 -4.90
C VAL A 60 10.51 17.11 -3.69
N ALA A 61 10.19 17.78 -2.60
CA ALA A 61 9.51 17.13 -1.48
C ALA A 61 8.12 16.66 -1.93
N PHE A 62 7.70 15.48 -1.46
CA PHE A 62 6.45 14.85 -1.90
C PHE A 62 5.24 15.78 -1.75
N ASN A 63 5.11 16.44 -0.61
CA ASN A 63 3.99 17.35 -0.34
C ASN A 63 4.13 18.75 -0.95
N GLN A 64 5.22 19.04 -1.66
CA GLN A 64 5.51 20.36 -2.26
C GLN A 64 5.46 20.35 -3.80
N GLY A 65 5.14 19.22 -4.42
CA GLY A 65 5.03 19.12 -5.88
C GLY A 65 4.07 18.03 -6.34
N GLY A 66 3.99 17.87 -7.66
CA GLY A 66 3.15 16.88 -8.31
C GLY A 66 1.65 17.19 -8.28
N THR A 67 0.92 16.63 -9.23
CA THR A 67 -0.54 16.66 -9.27
C THR A 67 -1.09 15.66 -8.26
N ILE A 68 -2.08 16.05 -7.46
CA ILE A 68 -2.76 15.12 -6.55
C ILE A 68 -3.75 14.29 -7.37
N PHE A 69 -3.48 13.00 -7.50
CA PHE A 69 -4.34 12.01 -8.16
C PHE A 69 -5.43 11.47 -7.24
N GLY A 70 -5.31 11.70 -5.93
CA GLY A 70 -6.35 11.42 -4.95
C GLY A 70 -5.79 11.64 -3.55
N TRP A 71 -6.65 12.01 -2.60
CA TRP A 71 -6.30 12.14 -1.19
C TRP A 71 -7.43 11.64 -0.30
N GLY A 72 -7.18 11.48 1.00
CA GLY A 72 -8.10 10.73 1.86
C GLY A 72 -8.12 9.24 1.48
N LEU A 73 -6.94 8.70 1.14
CA LEU A 73 -6.67 7.31 0.78
C LEU A 73 -5.74 6.69 1.83
N ARG A 74 -6.30 6.03 2.86
CA ARG A 74 -5.59 5.62 4.09
C ARG A 74 -4.23 5.01 3.82
N ASN A 75 -4.17 4.00 2.97
CA ASN A 75 -2.97 3.31 2.51
C ASN A 75 -3.27 2.56 1.20
N SER A 76 -3.54 3.31 0.14
CA SER A 76 -3.77 2.76 -1.19
C SER A 76 -2.47 2.26 -1.84
N VAL A 77 -2.02 1.05 -1.48
CA VAL A 77 -0.72 0.51 -1.91
C VAL A 77 -0.72 0.16 -3.39
N GLY A 78 -1.74 -0.56 -3.88
CA GLY A 78 -1.77 -0.96 -5.29
C GLY A 78 -2.18 0.20 -6.18
N ILE A 79 -1.42 0.44 -7.26
CA ILE A 79 -1.75 1.38 -8.33
C ILE A 79 -1.69 0.62 -9.65
N GLY A 80 -2.68 0.85 -10.51
CA GLY A 80 -2.74 0.28 -11.86
C GLY A 80 -3.33 1.25 -12.87
N GLU A 81 -3.06 0.99 -14.14
CA GLU A 81 -3.64 1.73 -15.27
C GLU A 81 -4.37 0.75 -16.19
N ASP A 82 -5.62 1.05 -16.50
CA ASP A 82 -6.38 0.27 -17.47
C ASP A 82 -5.91 0.54 -18.91
N PRO A 83 -6.29 -0.30 -19.90
CA PRO A 83 -5.86 -0.11 -21.29
C PRO A 83 -6.29 1.22 -21.94
N ALA A 84 -7.26 1.93 -21.36
CA ALA A 84 -7.71 3.25 -21.80
C ALA A 84 -6.96 4.40 -21.11
N GLY A 85 -6.08 4.11 -20.15
CA GLY A 85 -5.32 5.10 -19.40
C GLY A 85 -5.98 5.54 -18.10
N GLY A 86 -7.06 4.91 -17.68
CA GLY A 86 -7.68 5.18 -16.39
C GLY A 86 -6.79 4.70 -15.24
N ILE A 87 -6.56 5.56 -14.25
CA ILE A 87 -5.76 5.24 -13.07
C ILE A 87 -6.67 4.70 -11.97
N TRP A 88 -6.24 3.59 -11.37
CA TRP A 88 -6.96 2.87 -10.33
C TRP A 88 -6.05 2.61 -9.12
N SER A 89 -6.63 2.58 -7.92
CA SER A 89 -5.92 2.12 -6.74
C SER A 89 -6.75 1.18 -5.88
N VAL A 90 -6.09 0.35 -5.10
CA VAL A 90 -6.74 -0.50 -4.08
C VAL A 90 -6.35 -0.05 -2.68
N GLU A 91 -7.35 0.08 -1.81
CA GLU A 91 -7.24 0.68 -0.47
C GLU A 91 -7.13 -0.39 0.63
N ASN A 92 -6.30 -0.11 1.64
CA ASN A 92 -6.32 -0.80 2.93
C ASN A 92 -6.97 0.13 3.96
N SER A 93 -8.26 -0.11 4.22
CA SER A 93 -9.11 0.75 5.03
C SER A 93 -8.88 0.60 6.54
N ALA A 94 -9.66 1.30 7.35
CA ALA A 94 -9.36 1.50 8.77
C ALA A 94 -9.55 0.24 9.64
N ASP A 95 -8.68 0.08 10.62
CA ASP A 95 -8.71 -0.99 11.61
C ASP A 95 -9.55 -0.62 12.83
N ASN A 96 -10.09 -1.63 13.53
CA ASN A 96 -10.73 -1.48 14.86
C ASN A 96 -11.82 -0.41 14.89
N ILE A 97 -12.64 -0.34 13.83
CA ILE A 97 -13.68 0.66 13.72
C ILE A 97 -14.80 0.39 14.74
N VAL A 98 -15.06 1.43 15.53
CA VAL A 98 -16.20 1.51 16.44
C VAL A 98 -17.10 2.63 15.95
N ARG A 99 -18.40 2.35 15.82
CA ARG A 99 -19.40 3.32 15.41
C ARG A 99 -20.49 3.42 16.46
N ASN A 100 -20.76 4.61 16.98
CA ASN A 100 -21.74 4.85 18.04
C ASN A 100 -21.57 3.90 19.24
N GLY A 101 -20.32 3.62 19.62
CA GLY A 101 -19.99 2.72 20.74
C GLY A 101 -20.10 1.23 20.41
N GLN A 102 -20.55 0.85 19.21
CA GLN A 102 -20.61 -0.53 18.74
C GLN A 102 -19.36 -0.85 17.92
N ASP A 103 -18.68 -1.94 18.28
CA ASP A 103 -17.65 -2.52 17.44
C ASP A 103 -18.28 -3.11 16.17
N VAL A 104 -17.85 -2.62 15.01
CA VAL A 104 -18.31 -3.09 13.70
C VAL A 104 -17.13 -3.55 12.84
N HIS A 105 -15.92 -3.65 13.41
CA HIS A 105 -14.69 -3.84 12.66
C HIS A 105 -14.72 -5.13 11.83
N ASN A 106 -15.32 -6.20 12.34
CA ASN A 106 -15.16 -7.54 11.75
C ASN A 106 -15.67 -7.63 10.29
N ASN A 107 -16.65 -6.79 9.93
CA ASN A 107 -17.19 -6.71 8.58
C ASN A 107 -17.34 -5.27 8.04
N ASN A 108 -16.72 -4.27 8.70
CA ASN A 108 -16.63 -2.89 8.20
C ASN A 108 -15.34 -2.21 8.70
N PRO A 109 -14.81 -1.22 7.98
CA PRO A 109 -15.20 -0.82 6.62
C PRO A 109 -14.74 -1.83 5.58
N GLY A 110 -15.29 -1.74 4.37
CA GLY A 110 -14.79 -2.53 3.25
C GLY A 110 -13.46 -2.00 2.73
N GLU A 111 -12.68 -2.88 2.10
CA GLU A 111 -11.56 -2.45 1.25
C GLU A 111 -12.10 -1.92 -0.07
N GLU A 112 -11.30 -1.20 -0.84
CA GLU A 112 -11.84 -0.39 -1.94
C GLU A 112 -11.03 -0.53 -3.23
N LEU A 113 -11.71 -0.47 -4.37
CA LEU A 113 -11.11 -0.13 -5.67
C LEU A 113 -11.58 1.27 -6.06
N ASN A 114 -10.64 2.22 -6.11
CA ASN A 114 -10.89 3.63 -6.36
C ASN A 114 -10.45 4.04 -7.76
N TYR A 115 -11.32 4.79 -8.48
CA TYR A 115 -11.03 5.30 -9.83
C TYR A 115 -10.60 6.75 -9.79
N HIS A 116 -9.40 7.03 -10.24
CA HIS A 116 -8.85 8.37 -10.19
C HIS A 116 -9.13 9.17 -11.45
N GLY A 117 -9.45 8.59 -12.60
CA GLY A 117 -9.50 9.33 -13.88
C GLY A 117 -8.30 9.05 -14.77
N LEU A 118 -8.19 9.72 -15.94
CA LEU A 118 -7.19 9.40 -16.96
C LEU A 118 -5.78 9.89 -16.61
N ALA A 119 -4.74 9.11 -16.90
CA ALA A 119 -3.33 9.46 -16.69
C ALA A 119 -2.87 10.75 -17.41
N THR A 120 -3.60 11.13 -18.47
CA THR A 120 -3.34 12.35 -19.25
C THR A 120 -4.03 13.59 -18.67
N ASP A 121 -4.88 13.44 -17.67
CA ASP A 121 -5.53 14.55 -16.98
C ASP A 121 -4.65 15.06 -15.82
N ASN A 122 -4.22 16.31 -15.92
CA ASN A 122 -3.37 16.97 -14.94
C ASN A 122 -4.17 17.76 -13.88
N SER A 123 -5.50 17.65 -13.88
CA SER A 123 -6.34 18.28 -12.86
C SER A 123 -6.12 17.64 -11.48
N GLN A 124 -6.26 18.48 -10.44
CA GLN A 124 -6.26 18.01 -9.06
C GLN A 124 -7.54 17.20 -8.77
N ARG A 125 -7.37 16.04 -8.15
CA ARG A 125 -8.46 15.07 -7.94
C ARG A 125 -8.97 15.06 -6.50
N GLY A 126 -10.15 14.44 -6.33
CA GLY A 126 -10.99 14.56 -5.14
C GLY A 126 -10.50 13.80 -3.91
N ASN A 127 -11.30 13.92 -2.85
CA ASN A 127 -11.10 13.24 -1.57
C ASN A 127 -11.92 11.94 -1.52
N TYR A 128 -11.28 10.84 -1.12
CA TYR A 128 -11.86 9.49 -1.03
C TYR A 128 -12.33 9.09 0.37
N GLY A 129 -12.35 10.02 1.32
CA GLY A 129 -13.07 9.88 2.59
C GLY A 129 -12.18 9.86 3.82
N TYR A 130 -11.08 9.10 3.82
CA TYR A 130 -10.24 8.94 5.00
C TYR A 130 -9.68 10.30 5.51
N PRO A 131 -9.57 10.51 6.84
CA PRO A 131 -9.87 9.58 7.93
C PRO A 131 -11.32 9.54 8.39
N GLU A 132 -12.17 10.40 7.82
CA GLU A 132 -13.49 10.70 8.38
C GLU A 132 -14.60 9.82 7.81
N CYS A 133 -14.50 9.43 6.55
CA CYS A 133 -15.49 8.65 5.82
C CYS A 133 -14.89 7.34 5.31
N LEU A 134 -15.59 6.22 5.50
CA LEU A 134 -15.12 4.88 5.17
C LEU A 134 -16.20 4.09 4.44
N ALA A 135 -15.85 3.24 3.48
CA ALA A 135 -16.83 2.46 2.72
C ALA A 135 -17.55 1.41 3.57
N VAL A 136 -18.87 1.34 3.40
CA VAL A 136 -19.73 0.30 3.97
C VAL A 136 -19.52 -1.00 3.20
N TRP A 137 -19.26 -2.09 3.93
CA TRP A 137 -19.34 -3.45 3.38
C TRP A 137 -20.61 -4.14 3.88
N GLN A 138 -20.73 -4.37 5.18
CA GLN A 138 -21.88 -5.06 5.79
C GLN A 138 -22.84 -4.07 6.46
N VAL A 139 -23.91 -3.69 5.76
CA VAL A 139 -24.88 -2.68 6.22
C VAL A 139 -25.55 -3.08 7.54
N SER A 140 -25.88 -4.37 7.72
CA SER A 140 -26.61 -4.87 8.90
C SER A 140 -25.85 -4.68 10.22
N ASP A 141 -24.54 -4.55 10.15
CA ASP A 141 -23.68 -4.48 11.33
C ASP A 141 -23.55 -3.04 11.83
N LEU A 142 -23.94 -2.05 11.01
CA LEU A 142 -23.81 -0.63 11.32
C LEU A 142 -25.01 -0.12 12.13
N PRO A 143 -24.79 0.51 13.31
CA PRO A 143 -25.84 1.23 14.00
C PRO A 143 -26.20 2.52 13.24
N ASN A 144 -27.47 2.93 13.33
CA ASN A 144 -28.00 4.12 12.65
C ASN A 144 -27.71 4.14 11.13
N ASN A 145 -27.92 3.00 10.47
CA ASN A 145 -27.58 2.77 9.06
C ASN A 145 -28.63 3.25 8.04
N GLY A 146 -29.58 4.09 8.46
CA GLY A 146 -30.62 4.60 7.57
C GLY A 146 -30.04 5.31 6.34
N GLY A 147 -30.33 4.80 5.14
CA GLY A 147 -29.85 5.38 3.88
C GLY A 147 -28.45 4.92 3.45
N LEU A 148 -27.80 4.03 4.21
CA LEU A 148 -26.54 3.42 3.82
C LEU A 148 -26.77 2.13 3.01
N THR A 149 -25.92 1.94 2.00
CA THR A 149 -25.79 0.70 1.22
C THR A 149 -24.32 0.34 1.11
N THR A 150 -24.01 -0.91 0.77
CA THR A 150 -22.64 -1.30 0.39
C THR A 150 -22.08 -0.33 -0.64
N GLY A 151 -20.79 -0.01 -0.53
CA GLY A 151 -20.08 0.92 -1.41
C GLY A 151 -20.35 2.40 -1.16
N ARG A 152 -21.38 2.77 -0.38
CA ARG A 152 -21.48 4.14 0.17
C ARG A 152 -20.51 4.32 1.32
N GLN A 153 -20.17 5.56 1.64
CA GLN A 153 -19.34 5.86 2.80
C GLN A 153 -20.16 6.30 4.02
N PHE A 154 -19.71 5.88 5.19
CA PHE A 154 -20.23 6.32 6.48
C PHE A 154 -19.18 7.10 7.26
N SER A 155 -19.64 8.02 8.12
CA SER A 155 -18.76 8.76 9.02
C SER A 155 -18.26 7.85 10.14
N ASN A 156 -16.98 8.00 10.48
CA ASN A 156 -16.40 7.37 11.66
C ASN A 156 -16.93 7.98 12.99
N MET A 157 -17.73 9.06 12.93
CA MET A 157 -18.37 9.75 14.06
C MET A 157 -17.39 10.30 15.11
N THR A 158 -16.12 10.48 14.76
CA THR A 158 -15.10 11.05 15.66
C THR A 158 -14.78 12.52 15.36
N SER A 159 -15.37 13.09 14.31
CA SER A 159 -15.32 14.52 13.96
C SER A 159 -16.73 15.08 13.71
N SER A 160 -16.82 16.33 13.25
CA SER A 160 -18.09 16.96 12.85
C SER A 160 -18.66 16.45 11.52
N VAL A 161 -17.93 15.58 10.81
CA VAL A 161 -18.37 14.99 9.54
C VAL A 161 -19.48 13.98 9.80
N THR A 162 -20.58 14.10 9.06
CA THR A 162 -21.74 13.21 9.13
C THR A 162 -21.80 12.30 7.91
N ASP A 163 -22.64 11.26 7.95
CA ASP A 163 -22.92 10.41 6.78
C ASP A 163 -23.40 11.24 5.57
N ALA A 164 -24.20 12.29 5.81
CA ALA A 164 -24.65 13.18 4.76
C ALA A 164 -23.48 13.92 4.09
N VAL A 165 -22.50 14.38 4.89
CA VAL A 165 -21.27 14.99 4.37
C VAL A 165 -20.45 13.96 3.60
N CYS A 166 -20.31 12.73 4.11
CA CYS A 166 -19.64 11.66 3.38
C CYS A 166 -20.30 11.41 2.01
N ALA A 167 -21.63 11.32 1.97
CA ALA A 167 -22.40 11.08 0.76
C ALA A 167 -22.31 12.21 -0.28
N SER A 168 -22.19 13.47 0.15
CA SER A 168 -22.24 14.63 -0.75
C SER A 168 -20.88 15.18 -1.17
N SER A 169 -19.80 14.87 -0.44
CA SER A 169 -18.49 15.52 -0.63
C SER A 169 -17.32 14.57 -0.85
N ARG A 170 -17.52 13.25 -0.71
CA ARG A 170 -16.47 12.26 -0.89
C ARG A 170 -16.74 11.40 -2.13
N GLN A 171 -15.67 10.93 -2.74
CA GLN A 171 -15.76 9.99 -3.84
C GLN A 171 -15.94 8.58 -3.29
N ASN A 172 -17.06 7.95 -3.63
CA ASN A 172 -17.29 6.54 -3.28
C ASN A 172 -16.37 5.65 -4.11
N PRO A 173 -15.98 4.48 -3.58
CA PRO A 173 -15.25 3.48 -4.34
C PRO A 173 -16.09 2.92 -5.48
N ARG A 174 -15.42 2.38 -6.49
CA ARG A 174 -16.07 1.77 -7.65
C ARG A 174 -16.44 0.31 -7.40
N ILE A 175 -15.67 -0.38 -6.58
CA ILE A 175 -15.98 -1.69 -6.00
C ILE A 175 -15.53 -1.65 -4.54
N THR A 176 -16.29 -2.30 -3.68
CA THR A 176 -15.91 -2.56 -2.29
C THR A 176 -15.68 -4.05 -2.11
N PHE A 177 -14.64 -4.42 -1.37
CA PHE A 177 -14.28 -5.80 -1.05
C PHE A 177 -14.54 -6.08 0.45
N PRO A 178 -14.51 -7.36 0.88
CA PRO A 178 -14.66 -7.70 2.28
C PRO A 178 -13.57 -7.05 3.11
N SER A 179 -13.94 -6.66 4.33
CA SER A 179 -13.06 -5.99 5.29
C SER A 179 -11.80 -6.79 5.58
N HIS A 180 -10.69 -6.08 5.75
CA HIS A 180 -9.38 -6.62 6.16
C HIS A 180 -8.73 -7.57 5.14
N THR A 181 -9.24 -7.67 3.92
CA THR A 181 -8.63 -8.54 2.89
C THR A 181 -7.27 -8.01 2.41
N ALA A 182 -6.94 -6.76 2.74
CA ALA A 182 -5.64 -6.13 2.56
C ALA A 182 -5.10 -6.19 1.11
N PRO A 183 -5.75 -5.50 0.15
CA PRO A 183 -5.31 -5.52 -1.23
C PRO A 183 -4.00 -4.72 -1.41
N LEU A 184 -2.98 -5.30 -2.03
CA LEU A 184 -1.64 -4.68 -2.13
C LEU A 184 -1.21 -4.31 -3.55
N ASP A 185 -1.79 -4.92 -4.57
CA ASP A 185 -1.52 -4.57 -5.95
C ASP A 185 -2.74 -4.76 -6.86
N VAL A 186 -2.76 -4.00 -7.95
CA VAL A 186 -3.74 -4.13 -9.03
C VAL A 186 -3.05 -4.04 -10.39
N LYS A 187 -3.39 -4.97 -11.29
CA LYS A 187 -2.91 -5.00 -12.68
C LYS A 187 -4.05 -5.34 -13.64
N PHE A 188 -3.97 -4.82 -14.86
CA PHE A 188 -4.99 -5.06 -15.87
C PHE A 188 -4.49 -6.07 -16.90
N ASP A 189 -5.35 -7.04 -17.25
CA ASP A 189 -5.06 -7.96 -18.35
C ASP A 189 -5.29 -7.29 -19.71
N ALA A 190 -4.95 -7.99 -20.80
CA ALA A 190 -5.11 -7.48 -22.16
C ALA A 190 -6.58 -7.22 -22.55
N GLN A 191 -7.55 -7.79 -21.82
CA GLN A 191 -8.97 -7.55 -22.01
C GLN A 191 -9.48 -6.37 -21.16
N GLY A 192 -8.63 -5.83 -20.28
CA GLY A 192 -8.96 -4.72 -19.40
C GLY A 192 -9.61 -5.13 -18.07
N ASN A 193 -9.62 -6.40 -17.69
CA ASN A 193 -10.08 -6.80 -16.36
C ASN A 193 -9.00 -6.50 -15.32
N ALA A 194 -9.42 -6.05 -14.13
CA ALA A 194 -8.50 -5.78 -13.03
C ALA A 194 -8.24 -7.05 -12.22
N TRP A 195 -6.97 -7.36 -11.96
CA TRP A 195 -6.50 -8.44 -11.11
C TRP A 195 -5.92 -7.84 -9.84
N VAL A 196 -6.36 -8.33 -8.68
CA VAL A 196 -6.02 -7.78 -7.36
C VAL A 196 -5.45 -8.88 -6.47
N SER A 197 -4.35 -8.55 -5.79
CA SER A 197 -3.74 -9.39 -4.76
C SER A 197 -4.27 -9.00 -3.39
N PHE A 198 -4.89 -9.93 -2.68
CA PHE A 198 -5.38 -9.76 -1.31
C PHE A 198 -4.43 -10.48 -0.34
N HIS A 199 -3.65 -9.71 0.39
CA HIS A 199 -2.58 -10.19 1.27
C HIS A 199 -3.09 -10.90 2.52
N GLY A 200 -4.33 -10.62 2.91
CA GLY A 200 -5.04 -11.29 3.98
C GLY A 200 -5.00 -10.59 5.33
N SER A 201 -6.05 -10.85 6.10
CA SER A 201 -6.38 -10.12 7.33
C SER A 201 -5.53 -10.52 8.51
N TRP A 202 -5.15 -9.53 9.32
CA TRP A 202 -4.74 -9.73 10.72
C TRP A 202 -5.85 -9.31 11.70
N ASN A 203 -6.74 -8.40 11.30
CA ASN A 203 -7.73 -7.74 12.15
C ASN A 203 -9.17 -8.23 11.89
N ARG A 204 -9.34 -9.55 11.75
CA ARG A 204 -10.65 -10.17 11.47
C ARG A 204 -10.70 -11.59 12.02
N ASN A 205 -11.86 -12.01 12.52
CA ASN A 205 -12.14 -13.39 12.90
C ASN A 205 -13.49 -13.88 12.34
N PRO A 206 -13.53 -14.93 11.50
CA PRO A 206 -12.39 -15.68 10.96
C PRO A 206 -11.52 -14.85 9.98
N PRO A 207 -10.26 -15.23 9.71
CA PRO A 207 -9.42 -14.54 8.74
C PRO A 207 -10.00 -14.58 7.32
N ASP A 208 -9.77 -13.53 6.55
CA ASP A 208 -10.20 -13.40 5.16
C ASP A 208 -9.09 -12.82 4.27
N GLY A 209 -9.27 -12.86 2.94
CA GLY A 209 -8.26 -12.46 1.95
C GLY A 209 -7.40 -13.64 1.53
N TYR A 210 -6.07 -13.51 1.50
CA TYR A 210 -5.13 -14.59 1.15
C TYR A 210 -5.40 -15.21 -0.23
N ARG A 211 -5.63 -14.35 -1.23
CA ARG A 211 -6.05 -14.77 -2.58
C ARG A 211 -5.67 -13.78 -3.67
N VAL A 212 -5.76 -14.23 -4.91
CA VAL A 212 -5.78 -13.37 -6.11
C VAL A 212 -7.18 -13.46 -6.72
N SER A 213 -7.78 -12.30 -7.00
CA SER A 213 -9.11 -12.22 -7.61
C SER A 213 -9.10 -11.30 -8.83
N VAL A 214 -10.13 -11.42 -9.67
CA VAL A 214 -10.31 -10.60 -10.86
C VAL A 214 -11.69 -9.94 -10.87
N ILE A 215 -11.71 -8.65 -11.21
CA ILE A 215 -12.90 -7.82 -11.40
C ILE A 215 -13.15 -7.69 -12.90
N PRO A 216 -14.29 -8.17 -13.42
CA PRO A 216 -14.65 -7.96 -14.82
C PRO A 216 -14.88 -6.48 -15.13
N PHE A 217 -14.32 -6.00 -16.25
CA PHE A 217 -14.53 -4.65 -16.75
C PHE A 217 -15.30 -4.67 -18.07
N GLY A 218 -16.21 -3.71 -18.23
CA GLY A 218 -16.98 -3.52 -19.44
C GLY A 218 -16.22 -2.71 -20.49
N SER A 219 -16.81 -2.59 -21.68
CA SER A 219 -16.26 -1.82 -22.81
C SER A 219 -16.13 -0.31 -22.53
N ASN A 220 -16.77 0.19 -21.47
CA ASN A 220 -16.64 1.56 -20.98
C ASN A 220 -15.45 1.74 -20.01
N ASN A 221 -14.58 0.74 -19.85
CA ASN A 221 -13.43 0.75 -18.92
C ASN A 221 -13.86 1.01 -17.47
N GLN A 222 -15.00 0.42 -17.07
CA GLN A 222 -15.49 0.44 -15.70
C GLN A 222 -15.85 -0.99 -15.27
N PRO A 223 -15.86 -1.30 -13.96
CA PRO A 223 -16.36 -2.57 -13.48
C PRO A 223 -17.76 -2.85 -14.03
N VAL A 224 -18.00 -4.11 -14.43
CA VAL A 224 -19.33 -4.55 -14.91
C VAL A 224 -20.35 -4.49 -13.77
N ALA A 225 -19.91 -4.83 -12.56
CA ALA A 225 -20.76 -4.79 -11.38
C ALA A 225 -21.06 -3.35 -10.96
N SER A 226 -22.24 -3.15 -10.36
CA SER A 226 -22.58 -1.91 -9.69
C SER A 226 -21.70 -1.68 -8.45
N PHE A 227 -21.53 -0.43 -8.04
CA PHE A 227 -20.63 -0.07 -6.94
C PHE A 227 -21.07 -0.62 -5.58
N ASP A 228 -22.35 -0.97 -5.44
CA ASP A 228 -22.97 -1.58 -4.26
C ASP A 228 -22.98 -3.11 -4.30
N SER A 229 -22.35 -3.72 -5.32
CA SER A 229 -22.27 -5.18 -5.44
C SER A 229 -21.27 -5.79 -4.47
N MET A 230 -21.70 -6.86 -3.80
CA MET A 230 -20.82 -7.70 -2.95
C MET A 230 -20.21 -8.88 -3.72
N THR A 231 -20.55 -9.07 -4.99
CA THR A 231 -20.13 -10.22 -5.80
C THR A 231 -19.54 -9.78 -7.15
N GLY A 232 -18.99 -8.57 -7.22
CA GLY A 232 -18.48 -7.96 -8.46
C GLY A 232 -17.13 -8.51 -8.95
N TYR A 233 -16.61 -9.55 -8.32
CA TYR A 233 -15.28 -10.13 -8.56
C TYR A 233 -15.33 -11.64 -8.37
N ARG A 234 -14.32 -12.34 -8.89
CA ARG A 234 -14.16 -13.79 -8.72
C ARG A 234 -12.75 -14.14 -8.27
N ASP A 235 -12.65 -15.11 -7.39
CA ASP A 235 -11.36 -15.62 -6.92
C ASP A 235 -10.72 -16.55 -7.95
N ILE A 236 -9.41 -16.45 -8.12
CA ILE A 236 -8.63 -17.24 -9.09
C ILE A 236 -7.65 -18.18 -8.40
N MET A 237 -6.91 -17.68 -7.42
CA MET A 237 -5.97 -18.48 -6.62
C MET A 237 -6.25 -18.21 -5.15
N THR A 238 -6.58 -19.25 -4.40
CA THR A 238 -6.96 -19.17 -2.97
C THR A 238 -6.19 -20.18 -2.15
N ASN A 239 -6.10 -19.93 -0.84
CA ASN A 239 -5.73 -20.96 0.11
C ASN A 239 -6.92 -21.89 0.38
N PRO A 240 -6.68 -23.18 0.69
CA PRO A 240 -7.75 -24.15 0.91
C PRO A 240 -8.50 -23.91 2.24
N ASP A 241 -7.84 -23.34 3.24
CA ASP A 241 -8.42 -23.09 4.57
C ASP A 241 -7.81 -21.82 5.20
N ASN A 242 -8.60 -20.74 5.23
CA ASN A 242 -8.15 -19.48 5.80
C ASN A 242 -8.01 -19.50 7.33
N THR A 243 -8.55 -20.49 8.03
CA THR A 243 -8.38 -20.61 9.49
C THR A 243 -6.94 -20.97 9.89
N LYS A 244 -6.09 -21.37 8.93
CA LYS A 244 -4.65 -21.62 9.12
C LYS A 244 -3.77 -20.42 8.75
N CYS A 245 -4.36 -19.36 8.21
CA CYS A 245 -3.65 -18.15 7.83
C CYS A 245 -3.43 -17.23 9.05
N PRO A 246 -2.34 -16.45 9.07
CA PRO A 246 -1.33 -16.31 8.01
C PRO A 246 -0.26 -17.42 8.02
N SER A 247 -0.18 -18.26 9.05
CA SER A 247 0.98 -19.13 9.31
C SER A 247 1.23 -20.24 8.28
N SER A 248 0.23 -20.65 7.50
CA SER A 248 0.35 -21.74 6.54
C SER A 248 -0.26 -21.39 5.18
N CYS A 249 -0.19 -20.11 4.81
CA CYS A 249 -0.82 -19.58 3.61
C CYS A 249 0.15 -18.73 2.81
N PHE A 250 0.04 -18.77 1.47
CA PHE A 250 0.66 -17.71 0.66
C PHE A 250 -0.06 -16.38 0.92
N ARG A 251 0.67 -15.28 0.82
CA ARG A 251 0.16 -13.91 1.04
C ARG A 251 0.47 -13.03 -0.17
N PRO A 252 -0.43 -12.95 -1.15
CA PRO A 252 -0.20 -12.19 -2.39
C PRO A 252 0.17 -10.74 -2.15
N THR A 253 1.26 -10.30 -2.78
CA THR A 253 1.76 -8.92 -2.71
C THR A 253 1.75 -8.28 -4.09
N GLY A 254 2.84 -8.36 -4.85
CA GLY A 254 2.96 -7.75 -6.18
C GLY A 254 2.50 -8.66 -7.32
N LEU A 255 1.97 -8.04 -8.37
CA LEU A 255 1.46 -8.67 -9.60
C LEU A 255 2.19 -8.15 -10.84
N ALA A 256 2.43 -9.01 -11.82
CA ALA A 256 2.97 -8.60 -13.12
C ALA A 256 2.52 -9.53 -14.24
N PHE A 257 2.00 -8.98 -15.34
CA PHE A 257 1.78 -9.74 -16.57
C PHE A 257 3.03 -9.75 -17.44
N ASP A 258 3.32 -10.89 -18.06
CA ASP A 258 4.27 -10.93 -19.17
C ASP A 258 3.59 -10.66 -20.53
N ALA A 259 4.39 -10.59 -21.59
CA ALA A 259 3.90 -10.36 -22.95
C ALA A 259 3.02 -11.51 -23.50
N ALA A 260 3.03 -12.68 -22.88
CA ALA A 260 2.16 -13.81 -23.22
C ALA A 260 0.82 -13.78 -22.47
N GLY A 261 0.62 -12.79 -21.58
CA GLY A 261 -0.59 -12.68 -20.76
C GLY A 261 -0.62 -13.61 -19.56
N ARG A 262 0.53 -14.19 -19.16
CA ARG A 262 0.63 -14.97 -17.92
C ARG A 262 0.89 -14.05 -16.73
N LEU A 263 0.29 -14.36 -15.60
CA LEU A 263 0.37 -13.53 -14.39
C LEU A 263 1.40 -14.09 -13.41
N PHE A 264 2.38 -13.29 -13.05
CA PHE A 264 3.30 -13.55 -11.93
C PHE A 264 2.74 -12.93 -10.65
N VAL A 265 2.80 -13.69 -9.55
CA VAL A 265 2.31 -13.29 -8.23
C VAL A 265 3.41 -13.53 -7.21
N SER A 266 3.77 -12.51 -6.44
CA SER A 266 4.71 -12.67 -5.32
C SER A 266 3.99 -12.93 -4.00
N SER A 267 4.63 -13.69 -3.10
CA SER A 267 4.21 -13.87 -1.71
C SER A 267 5.38 -13.55 -0.79
N ASP A 268 5.33 -12.38 -0.16
CA ASP A 268 6.44 -11.84 0.65
C ASP A 268 6.77 -12.70 1.88
N SER A 269 5.75 -13.17 2.59
CA SER A 269 5.89 -13.95 3.82
C SER A 269 6.42 -15.35 3.62
N THR A 270 6.28 -15.90 2.40
CA THR A 270 6.79 -17.24 2.04
C THR A 270 8.03 -17.19 1.16
N GLY A 271 8.36 -16.02 0.59
CA GLY A 271 9.50 -15.85 -0.32
C GLY A 271 9.30 -16.46 -1.71
N GLU A 272 8.05 -16.70 -2.11
CA GLU A 272 7.70 -17.42 -3.34
C GLU A 272 7.24 -16.48 -4.46
N ILE A 273 7.46 -16.93 -5.71
CA ILE A 273 6.86 -16.34 -6.91
C ILE A 273 6.06 -17.44 -7.63
N TYR A 274 4.79 -17.18 -7.87
CA TYR A 274 3.86 -18.05 -8.58
C TYR A 274 3.64 -17.57 -10.01
N LEU A 275 3.35 -18.50 -10.91
CA LEU A 275 2.88 -18.24 -12.27
C LEU A 275 1.46 -18.77 -12.41
N ILE A 276 0.53 -17.91 -12.81
CA ILE A 276 -0.85 -18.26 -13.16
C ILE A 276 -0.97 -18.14 -14.68
N GLU A 277 -1.35 -19.23 -15.34
CA GLU A 277 -1.58 -19.28 -16.78
C GLU A 277 -2.93 -19.93 -17.10
N ASN A 278 -3.54 -19.49 -18.20
CA ASN A 278 -4.73 -20.15 -18.71
C ASN A 278 -4.30 -21.36 -19.55
N THR A 279 -4.56 -22.56 -19.04
CA THR A 279 -4.21 -23.83 -19.72
C THR A 279 -5.18 -24.21 -20.83
N ASN A 280 -6.27 -23.44 -21.02
CA ASN A 280 -7.09 -23.57 -22.22
C ASN A 280 -6.41 -22.78 -23.34
N PRO A 281 -5.88 -23.44 -24.38
CA PRO A 281 -5.29 -22.73 -25.50
C PRO A 281 -6.39 -21.92 -26.19
N VAL A 282 -6.37 -20.60 -26.03
CA VAL A 282 -6.92 -19.72 -27.06
C VAL A 282 -5.97 -19.91 -28.24
N THR A 283 -6.36 -20.76 -29.18
CA THR A 283 -5.74 -20.87 -30.50
C THR A 283 -5.96 -19.55 -31.24
N THR A 284 -5.19 -18.51 -30.88
CA THR A 284 -4.82 -17.48 -31.83
C THR A 284 -3.80 -18.11 -32.76
N THR A 285 -4.31 -18.71 -33.83
CA THR A 285 -3.53 -19.22 -34.96
C THR A 285 -2.85 -18.04 -35.64
N THR A 286 -1.79 -17.52 -35.04
CA THR A 286 -0.76 -16.81 -35.79
C THR A 286 0.21 -17.88 -36.24
N SER A 287 -0.08 -18.46 -37.42
CA SER A 287 0.84 -19.35 -38.12
C SER A 287 2.16 -18.63 -38.33
N ARG A 288 3.09 -18.77 -37.38
CA ARG A 288 4.49 -18.44 -37.60
C ARG A 288 5.09 -19.67 -38.27
N THR A 289 5.13 -19.62 -39.60
CA THR A 289 5.95 -20.52 -40.42
C THR A 289 7.38 -20.39 -39.92
N THR A 290 7.83 -21.38 -39.16
CA THR A 290 9.23 -21.46 -38.72
C THR A 290 9.98 -22.15 -39.85
N THR A 291 10.46 -21.35 -40.81
CA THR A 291 11.43 -21.84 -41.78
C THR A 291 12.74 -22.08 -41.04
N LEU A 292 13.04 -23.35 -40.78
CA LEU A 292 14.34 -23.79 -40.27
C LEU A 292 15.41 -23.51 -41.34
N ILE A 293 16.06 -22.35 -41.26
CA ILE A 293 17.28 -22.08 -42.01
C ILE A 293 18.43 -22.71 -41.24
N THR A 294 18.90 -23.85 -41.74
CA THR A 294 20.13 -24.49 -41.27
C THR A 294 21.31 -23.76 -41.91
N THR A 295 21.91 -22.81 -41.19
CA THR A 295 23.17 -22.19 -41.63
C THR A 295 24.34 -22.92 -40.97
N THR A 296 25.01 -23.78 -41.72
CA THR A 296 26.32 -24.34 -41.34
C THR A 296 27.34 -23.22 -41.24
N ARG A 297 27.84 -22.94 -40.02
CA ARG A 297 28.90 -21.97 -39.80
C ARG A 297 30.24 -22.68 -39.71
N THR A 298 31.07 -22.49 -40.73
CA THR A 298 32.49 -22.86 -40.73
C THR A 298 33.23 -22.05 -39.67
N THR A 299 33.88 -22.72 -38.73
CA THR A 299 34.71 -22.10 -37.69
C THR A 299 36.11 -21.83 -38.20
N THR A 300 36.43 -20.57 -38.47
CA THR A 300 37.82 -20.10 -38.59
C THR A 300 38.25 -19.55 -37.22
N PRO A 301 39.37 -20.01 -36.62
CA PRO A 301 39.82 -19.50 -35.34
C PRO A 301 40.49 -18.14 -35.55
N VAL A 302 39.88 -17.08 -35.02
CA VAL A 302 40.53 -15.77 -34.91
C VAL A 302 41.16 -15.68 -33.52
N THR A 303 42.48 -15.76 -33.47
CA THR A 303 43.27 -15.48 -32.27
C THR A 303 43.20 -13.99 -31.97
N THR A 304 42.48 -13.61 -30.92
CA THR A 304 42.52 -12.24 -30.39
C THR A 304 43.39 -12.24 -29.13
N THR A 305 44.59 -11.64 -29.24
CA THR A 305 45.44 -11.34 -28.09
C THR A 305 44.77 -10.31 -27.20
N ARG A 306 44.39 -10.72 -25.98
CA ARG A 306 43.86 -9.83 -24.95
C ARG A 306 45.00 -9.33 -24.07
N THR A 307 45.37 -8.07 -24.21
CA THR A 307 46.27 -7.39 -23.28
C THR A 307 45.52 -7.15 -21.96
N THR A 308 45.92 -7.82 -20.89
CA THR A 308 45.42 -7.58 -19.54
C THR A 308 46.26 -6.51 -18.87
N THR A 309 45.73 -5.30 -18.71
CA THR A 309 46.31 -4.28 -17.83
C THR A 309 45.79 -4.53 -16.40
N PRO A 310 46.64 -4.72 -15.39
CA PRO A 310 46.19 -4.84 -14.01
C PRO A 310 45.86 -3.46 -13.44
N VAL A 311 44.60 -3.23 -13.08
CA VAL A 311 44.20 -2.05 -12.30
C VAL A 311 44.49 -2.35 -10.84
N THR A 312 45.55 -1.73 -10.32
CA THR A 312 45.89 -1.74 -8.89
C THR A 312 45.08 -0.66 -8.19
N THR A 313 44.19 -1.03 -7.27
CA THR A 313 43.48 -0.08 -6.41
C THR A 313 44.35 0.25 -5.20
N THR A 314 44.98 1.42 -5.19
CA THR A 314 45.70 1.93 -4.01
C THR A 314 44.70 2.46 -2.98
N ARG A 315 44.70 1.84 -1.80
CA ARG A 315 43.97 2.30 -0.61
C ARG A 315 44.83 3.32 0.14
N THR A 316 44.44 4.59 0.11
CA THR A 316 45.10 5.64 0.91
C THR A 316 44.65 5.54 2.37
N THR A 317 45.55 5.13 3.26
CA THR A 317 45.35 5.15 4.71
C THR A 317 45.99 6.40 5.30
N THR A 318 45.19 7.29 5.87
CA THR A 318 45.67 8.42 6.68
C THR A 318 46.00 7.92 8.10
N PRO A 319 47.18 8.20 8.66
CA PRO A 319 47.51 7.82 10.03
C PRO A 319 46.88 8.81 11.02
N ILE A 320 46.04 8.32 11.93
CA ILE A 320 45.59 9.09 13.11
C ILE A 320 46.49 8.72 14.28
N THR A 321 47.31 9.67 14.70
CA THR A 321 48.15 9.61 15.90
C THR A 321 47.27 9.51 17.14
N THR A 322 47.38 8.41 17.89
CA THR A 322 46.74 8.23 19.20
C THR A 322 47.76 8.56 20.30
N THR A 323 47.53 9.65 21.02
CA THR A 323 48.22 9.92 22.29
C THR A 323 47.50 9.18 23.42
N ARG A 324 48.27 8.37 24.14
CA ARG A 324 47.83 7.53 25.26
C ARG A 324 47.96 8.32 26.56
N THR A 325 46.84 8.55 27.25
CA THR A 325 46.84 9.00 28.66
C THR A 325 46.17 7.92 29.51
N THR A 326 46.90 7.42 30.49
CA THR A 326 46.54 6.33 31.40
C THR A 326 46.03 6.87 32.73
N THR A 327 44.81 6.53 33.20
CA THR A 327 44.44 6.34 34.63
C THR A 327 42.97 5.85 34.78
N PRO A 328 42.50 5.35 35.96
CA PRO A 328 42.26 3.92 36.20
C PRO A 328 40.79 3.50 36.32
N SER A 329 40.62 2.17 36.33
CA SER A 329 39.41 1.38 36.56
C SER A 329 38.55 1.87 37.73
N THR A 330 37.29 2.20 37.47
CA THR A 330 36.20 2.17 38.46
C THR A 330 34.88 1.70 37.82
N THR A 331 34.19 0.86 38.57
CA THR A 331 32.96 0.12 38.28
C THR A 331 31.83 1.02 37.75
N ALA A 332 31.33 0.74 36.54
CA ALA A 332 30.23 1.51 35.95
C ALA A 332 28.87 1.07 36.53
N SER A 333 28.31 1.95 37.36
CA SER A 333 26.89 1.97 37.72
C SER A 333 26.06 2.61 36.59
N ARG A 334 24.80 2.20 36.48
CA ARG A 334 23.83 2.52 35.44
C ARG A 334 23.34 3.97 35.58
N THR A 335 23.54 4.81 34.56
CA THR A 335 23.02 6.19 34.52
C THR A 335 22.03 6.37 33.38
N THR A 336 20.80 6.72 33.74
CA THR A 336 19.67 7.05 32.88
C THR A 336 19.81 8.48 32.34
N THR A 337 19.83 8.65 31.01
CA THR A 337 19.67 9.96 30.38
C THR A 337 18.22 10.40 30.52
N ALA A 338 17.97 11.49 31.24
CA ALA A 338 16.64 12.10 31.36
C ALA A 338 16.21 12.64 29.99
N GLY A 339 15.31 11.92 29.32
CA GLY A 339 14.66 12.40 28.11
C GLY A 339 13.53 13.37 28.45
N ALA A 340 13.30 14.37 27.59
CA ALA A 340 12.23 15.35 27.74
C ALA A 340 10.86 14.68 28.00
N ALA A 341 10.04 15.26 28.90
CA ALA A 341 8.74 14.73 29.25
C ALA A 341 7.85 14.53 28.01
N GLN A 342 7.17 13.40 27.94
CA GLN A 342 6.26 13.02 26.87
C GLN A 342 5.03 13.93 26.86
N PRO A 343 4.61 14.44 25.68
CA PRO A 343 3.41 15.26 25.57
C PRO A 343 2.16 14.46 25.96
N THR A 344 1.04 15.15 26.22
CA THR A 344 -0.27 14.50 26.32
C THR A 344 -0.48 13.60 25.11
N TRP A 345 -0.88 12.35 25.34
CA TRP A 345 -1.02 11.26 24.36
C TRP A 345 0.29 10.63 23.84
N GLY A 346 1.45 11.06 24.31
CA GLY A 346 2.75 10.44 24.01
C GLY A 346 2.96 9.10 24.71
N GLN A 347 3.77 8.21 24.11
CA GLN A 347 4.13 6.93 24.73
C GLN A 347 5.15 7.15 25.85
N CYS A 348 4.81 6.71 27.05
CA CYS A 348 5.61 6.90 28.27
C CYS A 348 6.05 5.56 28.89
N GLY A 349 5.75 4.43 28.26
CA GLY A 349 6.13 3.11 28.77
C GLY A 349 5.70 1.95 27.88
N GLY A 350 6.03 0.73 28.32
CA GLY A 350 5.79 -0.52 27.61
C GLY A 350 7.04 -1.40 27.51
N ILE A 351 6.85 -2.71 27.38
CA ILE A 351 7.95 -3.66 27.13
C ILE A 351 8.71 -3.23 25.86
N GLY A 352 10.02 -3.01 26.00
CA GLY A 352 10.90 -2.58 24.91
C GLY A 352 10.98 -1.06 24.69
N TRP A 353 10.23 -0.25 25.45
CA TRP A 353 10.33 1.21 25.37
C TRP A 353 11.65 1.73 25.96
N THR A 354 12.42 2.48 25.16
CA THR A 354 13.68 3.11 25.59
C THR A 354 13.60 4.64 25.60
N GLY A 355 12.41 5.20 25.39
CA GLY A 355 12.20 6.65 25.38
C GLY A 355 11.84 7.23 26.76
N PRO A 356 11.50 8.52 26.82
CA PRO A 356 11.14 9.19 28.06
C PRO A 356 9.93 8.55 28.74
N THR A 357 9.96 8.42 30.06
CA THR A 357 8.89 7.79 30.87
C THR A 357 8.05 8.78 31.68
N GLU A 358 8.49 10.03 31.75
CA GLU A 358 7.75 11.11 32.41
C GLU A 358 6.80 11.78 31.43
N CYS A 359 5.62 12.15 31.90
CA CYS A 359 4.62 12.88 31.14
C CYS A 359 4.66 14.38 31.46
N VAL A 360 4.24 15.23 30.52
CA VAL A 360 4.06 16.66 30.77
C VAL A 360 3.06 16.91 31.91
N SER A 361 3.25 18.02 32.62
CA SER A 361 2.40 18.41 33.75
C SER A 361 0.91 18.38 33.39
N GLY A 362 0.09 17.82 34.29
CA GLY A 362 -1.35 17.63 34.08
C GLY A 362 -1.73 16.30 33.42
N THR A 363 -0.76 15.40 33.18
CA THR A 363 -1.03 14.06 32.64
C THR A 363 -0.21 13.00 33.39
N THR A 364 -0.70 11.76 33.39
CA THR A 364 -0.07 10.60 34.04
C THR A 364 0.14 9.48 33.03
N CYS A 365 1.26 8.78 33.15
CA CYS A 365 1.52 7.61 32.31
C CYS A 365 0.60 6.45 32.71
N LYS A 366 -0.39 6.12 31.87
CA LYS A 366 -1.34 5.02 32.08
C LYS A 366 -1.00 3.86 31.16
N ALA A 367 -0.80 2.68 31.73
CA ALA A 367 -0.58 1.46 30.95
C ALA A 367 -1.87 1.04 30.24
N LEU A 368 -1.81 0.92 28.91
CA LEU A 368 -2.94 0.44 28.10
C LEU A 368 -2.82 -1.06 27.81
N ASN A 369 -1.58 -1.53 27.58
CA ASN A 369 -1.25 -2.94 27.45
C ASN A 369 0.23 -3.17 27.83
N PRO A 370 0.72 -4.42 27.90
CA PRO A 370 2.10 -4.71 28.32
C PRO A 370 3.18 -4.03 27.47
N TYR A 371 2.90 -3.72 26.20
CA TYR A 371 3.84 -3.12 25.26
C TYR A 371 3.66 -1.61 25.11
N TYR A 372 2.63 -1.01 25.72
CA TYR A 372 2.28 0.39 25.48
C TYR A 372 1.62 1.07 26.69
N SER A 373 2.20 2.18 27.14
CA SER A 373 1.65 3.11 28.13
C SER A 373 1.64 4.53 27.58
N GLN A 374 0.61 5.31 27.89
CA GLN A 374 0.34 6.62 27.29
C GLN A 374 0.10 7.72 28.35
N CYS A 375 0.56 8.94 28.07
CA CYS A 375 0.27 10.10 28.90
C CYS A 375 -1.18 10.56 28.75
N LEU A 376 -1.98 10.40 29.80
CA LEU A 376 -3.41 10.71 29.82
C LEU A 376 -3.74 11.67 30.97
N ALA A 377 -4.73 12.55 30.78
CA ALA A 377 -5.26 13.39 31.86
C ALA A 377 -5.85 12.57 33.02
#